data_AF-A0A7S9LNM8-F1
#
_entry.id   AF-A0A7S9LNM8-F1
#
_cell.length_a   1.000
_cell.length_b   1.000
_cell.length_c   1.000
_cell.angle_alpha   90.00
_cell.angle_beta   90.00
_cell.angle_gamma   90.00
#
_symmetry.space_group_name_H-M   'P 1'
#
loop_
_entity.id
_entity.type
_entity.pdbx_description
1 polymer ?
#
loop_
_entity_poly.entity_id
_entity_poly.type
_entity_poly.pdbx_seq_one_letter_code
_entity_poly.pdbx_strand_id
1 'polypeptide(L)'
;MDKSHISATIARKNGGAKVAESIQAEEPIFTIGYEKSTIDDFVNRLADAEIEVLVDVRELPLSRKKGFSKNGLNAAVREAGIEYLHVKALGDPKPGREAARAGNHDLFVEIFTKHLEGEDAQTALTELANSVKGKRVCLTCFERHHEGCHRKIVAERLSALVGARIEHIAVN
;
A
#
# COMPACT_ATOMS: atom_id res chain seq x y z
N MET A 1 -78.75 3.46 -10.37
CA MET A 1 -79.24 3.01 -9.06
C MET A 1 -78.39 1.80 -8.71
N ASP A 2 -77.20 2.01 -8.18
CA ASP A 2 -76.83 2.44 -6.82
C ASP A 2 -76.40 1.22 -5.99
N LYS A 3 -75.16 1.31 -5.45
CA LYS A 3 -74.53 0.67 -4.28
C LYS A 3 -74.73 -0.83 -4.11
N SER A 4 -73.68 -1.62 -3.88
CA SER A 4 -73.00 -1.77 -2.57
C SER A 4 -72.13 -3.04 -2.65
N HIS A 5 -71.05 -3.33 -1.93
CA HIS A 5 -70.26 -2.71 -0.87
C HIS A 5 -69.00 -3.63 -0.67
N ILE A 6 -67.84 -3.05 -0.32
CA ILE A 6 -66.81 -3.57 0.64
C ILE A 6 -65.92 -4.75 0.18
N SER A 7 -64.61 -4.56 -0.12
CA SER A 7 -63.42 -4.47 0.77
C SER A 7 -63.23 -5.74 1.63
N ALA A 8 -62.09 -6.38 1.88
CA ALA A 8 -60.65 -6.30 1.63
C ALA A 8 -60.17 -7.80 1.70
N THR A 9 -58.95 -8.28 1.46
CA THR A 9 -57.66 -7.82 1.97
C THR A 9 -56.59 -8.89 1.60
N ILE A 10 -55.35 -8.43 1.31
CA ILE A 10 -54.03 -9.08 1.55
C ILE A 10 -53.71 -10.34 0.69
N ALA A 11 -52.88 -10.26 -0.36
CA ALA A 11 -51.45 -9.97 -0.46
C ALA A 11 -50.49 -11.14 -0.12
N ARG A 12 -49.49 -11.28 -1.02
CA ARG A 12 -48.11 -11.81 -0.90
C ARG A 12 -47.83 -12.91 -1.92
N LYS A 13 -46.67 -13.01 -2.58
CA LYS A 13 -45.49 -12.15 -2.77
C LYS A 13 -44.71 -12.90 -3.87
N ASN A 14 -44.43 -12.28 -5.02
CA ASN A 14 -43.50 -12.86 -5.99
C ASN A 14 -42.10 -12.82 -5.38
N GLY A 15 -41.54 -14.01 -5.15
CA GLY A 15 -40.15 -14.21 -4.76
C GLY A 15 -39.22 -13.90 -5.94
N GLY A 16 -38.65 -12.69 -5.93
CA GLY A 16 -37.45 -12.38 -6.68
C GLY A 16 -36.25 -12.45 -5.74
N ALA A 17 -35.47 -13.53 -5.83
CA ALA A 17 -34.18 -13.61 -5.18
C ALA A 17 -33.27 -12.53 -5.78
N LYS A 18 -32.90 -11.53 -4.97
CA LYS A 18 -31.81 -10.60 -5.30
C LYS A 18 -30.50 -11.38 -5.16
N VAL A 19 -29.77 -11.52 -6.26
CA VAL A 19 -28.33 -11.80 -6.21
C VAL A 19 -27.67 -10.64 -5.49
N ALA A 20 -27.08 -10.92 -4.32
CA ALA A 20 -26.20 -9.99 -3.65
C ALA A 20 -24.89 -9.97 -4.44
N GLU A 21 -24.56 -8.84 -5.08
CA GLU A 21 -23.20 -8.57 -5.55
C GLU A 21 -22.26 -8.68 -4.35
N SER A 22 -21.41 -9.70 -4.35
CA SER A 22 -20.27 -9.80 -3.45
C SER A 22 -19.37 -8.60 -3.71
N ILE A 23 -19.28 -7.67 -2.76
CA ILE A 23 -18.25 -6.63 -2.79
C ILE A 23 -16.91 -7.36 -2.69
N GLN A 24 -16.19 -7.52 -3.81
CA GLN A 24 -14.80 -8.00 -3.77
C GLN A 24 -14.02 -6.95 -2.97
N ALA A 25 -13.45 -7.36 -1.83
CA ALA A 25 -12.53 -6.50 -1.10
C ALA A 25 -11.30 -6.29 -1.98
N GLU A 26 -10.93 -5.02 -2.23
CA GLU A 26 -9.69 -4.68 -2.92
C GLU A 26 -8.50 -5.30 -2.16
N GLU A 27 -7.54 -5.85 -2.91
CA GLU A 27 -6.36 -6.49 -2.33
C GLU A 27 -5.62 -5.50 -1.40
N PRO A 28 -5.19 -5.93 -0.20
CA PRO A 28 -4.53 -5.04 0.75
C PRO A 28 -3.24 -4.43 0.19
N ILE A 29 -2.92 -3.22 0.63
CA ILE A 29 -1.58 -2.65 0.46
C ILE A 29 -0.72 -3.12 1.62
N PHE A 30 0.28 -3.92 1.33
CA PHE A 30 1.24 -4.39 2.31
C PHE A 30 2.34 -3.36 2.53
N THR A 31 2.97 -3.37 3.70
CA THR A 31 4.22 -2.64 3.92
C THR A 31 5.21 -3.50 4.67
N ILE A 32 6.50 -3.33 4.39
CA ILE A 32 7.59 -4.00 5.10
C ILE A 32 8.78 -3.06 5.31
N GLY A 33 9.52 -3.27 6.39
CA GLY A 33 10.79 -2.63 6.66
C GLY A 33 11.91 -3.66 6.72
N TYR A 34 13.07 -3.37 6.13
CA TYR A 34 14.18 -4.34 6.07
C TYR A 34 15.25 -4.15 7.15
N GLU A 35 15.11 -3.18 8.04
CA GLU A 35 16.02 -2.99 9.16
C GLU A 35 16.11 -4.27 10.02
N LYS A 36 17.34 -4.67 10.33
CA LYS A 36 17.69 -5.90 11.07
C LYS A 36 17.31 -7.24 10.37
N SER A 37 16.82 -7.24 9.13
CA SER A 37 16.46 -8.48 8.37
C SER A 37 17.63 -9.08 7.58
N THR A 38 17.69 -10.36 7.25
CA THR A 38 18.56 -10.77 6.10
C THR A 38 17.82 -10.55 4.78
N ILE A 39 18.52 -10.62 3.64
CA ILE A 39 17.83 -10.56 2.34
C ILE A 39 16.93 -11.80 2.14
N ASP A 40 17.39 -12.96 2.61
CA ASP A 40 16.65 -14.22 2.51
C ASP A 40 15.38 -14.18 3.37
N ASP A 41 15.49 -13.76 4.64
CA ASP A 41 14.31 -13.64 5.52
C ASP A 41 13.29 -12.62 4.99
N PHE A 42 13.79 -11.54 4.36
CA PHE A 42 12.95 -10.53 3.76
C PHE A 42 12.20 -11.06 2.53
N VAL A 43 12.88 -11.75 1.62
CA VAL A 43 12.27 -12.35 0.43
C VAL A 43 11.29 -13.46 0.81
N ASN A 44 11.67 -14.33 1.76
CA ASN A 44 10.77 -15.37 2.27
C ASN A 44 9.49 -14.78 2.85
N ARG A 45 9.60 -13.70 3.64
CA ARG A 45 8.43 -13.03 4.20
C ARG A 45 7.52 -12.41 3.13
N LEU A 46 8.08 -11.91 2.03
CA LEU A 46 7.29 -11.42 0.89
C LEU A 46 6.59 -12.57 0.17
N ALA A 47 7.27 -13.70 -0.02
CA ALA A 47 6.70 -14.89 -0.65
C ALA A 47 5.58 -15.50 0.20
N ASP A 48 5.75 -15.59 1.52
CA ASP A 48 4.72 -16.08 2.46
C ASP A 48 3.45 -15.22 2.44
N ALA A 49 3.61 -13.91 2.16
CA ALA A 49 2.49 -12.98 2.00
C ALA A 49 1.97 -12.93 0.54
N GLU A 50 2.50 -13.75 -0.34
CA GLU A 50 2.13 -13.84 -1.76
C GLU A 50 2.24 -12.48 -2.47
N ILE A 51 3.28 -11.70 -2.15
CA ILE A 51 3.51 -10.39 -2.77
C ILE A 51 3.92 -10.57 -4.22
N GLU A 52 3.24 -9.88 -5.13
CA GLU A 52 3.53 -9.90 -6.56
C GLU A 52 4.43 -8.73 -6.97
N VAL A 53 4.30 -7.57 -6.31
CA VAL A 53 5.08 -6.37 -6.60
C VAL A 53 5.65 -5.75 -5.33
N LEU A 54 6.98 -5.66 -5.26
CA LEU A 54 7.68 -4.87 -4.26
C LEU A 54 7.94 -3.46 -4.80
N VAL A 55 7.35 -2.46 -4.13
CA VAL A 55 7.53 -1.04 -4.45
C VAL A 55 8.52 -0.43 -3.47
N ASP A 56 9.70 -0.11 -3.97
CA ASP A 56 10.71 0.64 -3.22
C ASP A 56 10.38 2.13 -3.25
N VAL A 57 10.00 2.66 -2.08
CA VAL A 57 9.67 4.09 -1.89
C VAL A 57 10.84 4.86 -1.27
N ARG A 58 12.09 4.40 -1.42
CA ARG A 58 13.27 5.19 -1.01
C ARG A 58 13.59 6.23 -2.09
N GLU A 59 13.88 7.48 -1.71
CA GLU A 59 14.39 8.46 -2.68
C GLU A 59 15.72 7.95 -3.29
N LEU A 60 16.61 7.48 -2.41
CA LEU A 60 17.89 6.88 -2.76
C LEU A 60 17.91 5.42 -2.28
N PRO A 61 17.75 4.43 -3.17
CA PRO A 61 17.76 3.01 -2.82
C PRO A 61 19.19 2.46 -2.62
N LEU A 62 19.97 3.19 -1.82
CA LEU A 62 21.32 2.85 -1.41
C LEU A 62 21.25 2.19 -0.04
N SER A 63 21.96 1.08 0.15
CA SER A 63 22.04 0.39 1.43
C SER A 63 23.41 -0.24 1.62
N ARG A 64 23.95 -0.14 2.84
CA ARG A 64 25.16 -0.87 3.26
C ARG A 64 24.85 -2.31 3.65
N LYS A 65 23.57 -2.64 3.81
CA LYS A 65 23.11 -3.97 4.19
C LYS A 65 23.13 -4.87 2.95
N LYS A 66 23.83 -5.99 3.03
CA LYS A 66 23.98 -6.94 1.92
C LYS A 66 22.61 -7.30 1.33
N GLY A 67 22.48 -7.20 0.01
CA GLY A 67 21.25 -7.50 -0.72
C GLY A 67 20.23 -6.37 -0.82
N PHE A 68 20.36 -5.26 -0.07
CA PHE A 68 19.33 -4.20 -0.05
C PHE A 68 19.67 -2.94 -0.86
N SER A 69 20.76 -2.94 -1.63
CA SER A 69 20.96 -1.93 -2.69
C SER A 69 19.97 -2.19 -3.82
N LYS A 70 19.63 -1.17 -4.63
CA LYS A 70 18.67 -1.29 -5.75
C LYS A 70 18.85 -2.56 -6.58
N ASN A 71 20.07 -2.80 -7.08
CA ASN A 71 20.34 -3.93 -7.95
C ASN A 71 20.29 -5.27 -7.20
N GLY A 72 20.80 -5.32 -5.97
CA GLY A 72 20.75 -6.53 -5.15
C GLY A 72 19.33 -6.92 -4.77
N LEU A 73 18.51 -5.93 -4.38
CA LEU A 73 17.13 -6.15 -3.96
C LEU A 73 16.29 -6.60 -5.16
N ASN A 74 16.42 -5.91 -6.29
CA ASN A 74 15.76 -6.26 -7.53
C ASN A 74 16.10 -7.71 -7.97
N ALA A 75 17.38 -8.09 -7.95
CA ALA A 75 17.78 -9.45 -8.30
C ALA A 75 17.13 -10.49 -7.38
N ALA A 76 17.23 -10.30 -6.07
CA ALA A 76 16.72 -11.25 -5.08
C ALA A 76 15.20 -11.44 -5.16
N VAL A 77 14.42 -10.36 -5.32
CA VAL A 77 12.95 -10.48 -5.39
C VAL A 77 12.49 -11.06 -6.72
N ARG A 78 13.20 -10.76 -7.83
CA ARG A 78 12.89 -11.34 -9.14
C ARG A 78 13.17 -12.82 -9.22
N GLU A 79 14.22 -13.31 -8.53
CA GLU A 79 14.47 -14.75 -8.38
C GLU A 79 13.32 -15.47 -7.68
N ALA A 80 12.61 -14.79 -6.77
CA ALA A 80 11.40 -15.28 -6.12
C ALA A 80 10.10 -15.01 -6.92
N GLY A 81 10.19 -14.51 -8.16
CA GLY A 81 9.04 -14.23 -9.01
C GLY A 81 8.30 -12.92 -8.69
N ILE A 82 8.89 -12.05 -7.87
CA ILE A 82 8.29 -10.78 -7.44
C ILE A 82 8.82 -9.65 -8.32
N GLU A 83 7.91 -8.83 -8.85
CA GLU A 83 8.25 -7.62 -9.61
C GLU A 83 8.87 -6.55 -8.69
N TYR A 84 9.87 -5.83 -9.18
CA TYR A 84 10.49 -4.73 -8.45
C TYR A 84 10.24 -3.39 -9.15
N LEU A 85 9.59 -2.46 -8.44
CA LEU A 85 9.32 -1.11 -8.90
C LEU A 85 9.97 -0.10 -7.95
N HIS A 86 10.78 0.83 -8.47
CA HIS A 86 11.35 1.91 -7.67
C HIS A 86 10.66 3.23 -8.01
N VAL A 87 9.97 3.83 -7.03
CA VAL A 87 9.21 5.07 -7.22
C VAL A 87 9.87 6.20 -6.43
N LYS A 88 10.91 6.79 -7.02
CA LYS A 88 11.73 7.83 -6.39
C LYS A 88 10.90 9.02 -5.87
N ALA A 89 9.88 9.44 -6.61
CA ALA A 89 9.05 10.59 -6.27
C ALA A 89 8.29 10.42 -4.93
N LEU A 90 8.08 9.18 -4.48
CA LEU A 90 7.45 8.86 -3.19
C LEU A 90 8.46 8.70 -2.05
N GLY A 91 9.73 8.99 -2.32
CA GLY A 91 10.81 8.92 -1.36
C GLY A 91 10.89 10.14 -0.46
N ASP A 92 11.22 9.91 0.81
CA ASP A 92 11.49 10.97 1.77
C ASP A 92 12.66 11.84 1.29
N PRO A 93 12.48 13.14 1.01
CA PRO A 93 13.54 14.01 0.51
C PRO A 93 14.61 14.27 1.58
N LYS A 94 15.78 14.78 1.17
CA LYS A 94 16.92 14.98 2.09
C LYS A 94 16.55 15.74 3.39
N PRO A 95 15.81 16.87 3.37
CA PRO A 95 15.45 17.58 4.60
C PRO A 95 14.56 16.75 5.53
N GLY A 96 13.64 15.94 4.99
CA GLY A 96 12.78 15.06 5.78
C GLY A 96 13.58 13.94 6.44
N ARG A 97 14.53 13.33 5.71
CA ARG A 97 15.46 12.34 6.27
C ARG A 97 16.31 12.91 7.38
N GLU A 98 16.75 14.16 7.26
CA GLU A 98 17.53 14.84 8.30
C GLU A 98 16.69 15.09 9.56
N ALA A 99 15.44 15.54 9.41
CA ALA A 99 14.50 15.69 10.52
C ALA A 99 14.22 14.36 11.23
N ALA A 100 13.94 13.29 10.48
CA ALA A 100 13.70 11.96 11.01
C ALA A 100 14.92 11.42 11.80
N ARG A 101 16.13 11.58 11.26
CA ARG A 101 17.38 11.19 11.96
C ARG A 101 17.64 11.98 13.23
N ALA A 102 17.22 13.25 13.28
CA ALA A 102 17.30 14.08 14.46
C ALA A 102 16.21 13.77 15.50
N GLY A 103 15.27 12.86 15.20
CA GLY A 103 14.13 12.55 16.07
C GLY A 103 13.05 13.64 16.08
N ASN A 104 13.12 14.61 15.17
CA ASN A 104 12.11 15.67 15.05
C ASN A 104 10.95 15.18 14.15
N HIS A 105 10.08 14.35 14.73
CA HIS A 105 9.00 13.70 14.01
C HIS A 105 7.98 14.69 13.42
N ASP A 106 7.64 15.76 14.13
CA ASP A 106 6.67 16.75 13.65
C ASP A 106 7.18 17.46 12.39
N LEU A 107 8.45 17.90 12.41
CA LEU A 107 9.08 18.51 11.25
C LEU A 107 9.21 17.53 10.07
N PHE A 108 9.53 16.26 10.35
CA PHE A 108 9.56 15.21 9.34
C PHE A 108 8.19 15.05 8.67
N VAL A 109 7.10 14.95 9.45
CA VAL A 109 5.74 14.79 8.92
C VAL A 109 5.34 16.01 8.08
N GLU A 110 5.66 17.22 8.52
CA GLU A 110 5.41 18.45 7.77
C GLU A 110 6.12 18.44 6.41
N ILE A 111 7.44 18.21 6.40
CA ILE A 111 8.25 18.20 5.19
C ILE A 111 7.75 17.12 4.23
N PHE A 112 7.54 15.90 4.72
CA PHE A 112 7.17 14.79 3.87
C PHE A 112 5.75 14.91 3.32
N THR A 113 4.81 15.43 4.11
CA THR A 113 3.43 15.68 3.64
C THR A 113 3.44 16.71 2.51
N LYS A 114 4.15 17.83 2.69
CA LYS A 114 4.30 18.86 1.65
C LYS A 114 5.00 18.33 0.40
N HIS A 115 6.01 17.46 0.57
CA HIS A 115 6.66 16.79 -0.56
C HIS A 115 5.67 15.94 -1.36
N LEU A 116 4.79 15.19 -0.70
CA LEU A 116 3.77 14.38 -1.37
C LEU A 116 2.68 15.19 -2.06
N GLU A 117 2.49 16.46 -1.71
CA GLU A 117 1.56 17.38 -2.41
C GLU A 117 2.12 17.89 -3.76
N GLY A 118 3.41 17.69 -4.02
CA GLY A 118 4.05 18.08 -5.28
C GLY A 118 3.54 17.29 -6.50
N GLU A 119 3.58 17.93 -7.67
CA GLU A 119 3.08 17.38 -8.94
C GLU A 119 3.71 16.03 -9.30
N ASP A 120 5.04 15.90 -9.14
CA ASP A 120 5.76 14.64 -9.39
C ASP A 120 5.26 13.49 -8.50
N ALA A 121 5.00 13.77 -7.21
CA ALA A 121 4.54 12.78 -6.25
C ALA A 121 3.08 12.39 -6.50
N GLN A 122 2.22 13.36 -6.84
CA GLN A 122 0.81 13.11 -7.19
C GLN A 122 0.69 12.29 -8.48
N THR A 123 1.50 12.60 -9.48
CA THR A 123 1.57 11.83 -10.73
C THR A 123 2.01 10.39 -10.44
N ALA A 124 3.10 10.22 -9.69
CA ALA A 124 3.61 8.90 -9.31
C ALA A 124 2.61 8.08 -8.46
N LEU A 125 1.87 8.71 -7.55
CA LEU A 125 0.81 8.04 -6.78
C LEU A 125 -0.31 7.53 -7.69
N THR A 126 -0.73 8.36 -8.66
CA THR A 126 -1.80 8.02 -9.60
C THR A 126 -1.37 6.89 -10.55
N GLU A 127 -0.16 6.98 -11.12
CA GLU A 127 0.42 5.92 -11.94
C GLU A 127 0.57 4.62 -11.16
N LEU A 128 1.08 4.70 -9.92
CA LEU A 128 1.21 3.54 -9.04
C LEU A 128 -0.16 2.92 -8.80
N ALA A 129 -1.16 3.69 -8.36
CA ALA A 129 -2.53 3.24 -8.11
C ALA A 129 -3.14 2.48 -9.30
N ASN A 130 -2.91 2.96 -10.53
CA ASN A 130 -3.37 2.29 -11.74
C ASN A 130 -2.60 1.00 -12.03
N SER A 131 -1.28 0.99 -11.82
CA SER A 131 -0.41 -0.16 -12.12
C SER A 131 -0.56 -1.35 -11.15
N VAL A 132 -1.04 -1.07 -9.93
CA VAL A 132 -1.14 -2.06 -8.84
C VAL A 132 -2.54 -2.65 -8.67
N LYS A 133 -3.52 -2.20 -9.46
CA LYS A 133 -4.90 -2.68 -9.35
C LYS A 133 -4.97 -4.18 -9.58
N GLY A 134 -5.57 -4.90 -8.62
CA GLY A 134 -5.70 -6.36 -8.65
C GLY A 134 -4.41 -7.13 -8.39
N LYS A 135 -3.33 -6.47 -7.95
CA LYS A 135 -2.07 -7.10 -7.54
C LYS A 135 -1.86 -6.99 -6.03
N ARG A 136 -1.18 -7.97 -5.43
CA ARG A 136 -0.70 -7.93 -4.05
C ARG A 136 0.60 -7.14 -3.97
N VAL A 137 0.50 -5.92 -3.48
CA VAL A 137 1.60 -4.95 -3.51
C VAL A 137 2.15 -4.67 -2.13
N CYS A 138 3.48 -4.62 -2.01
CA CYS A 138 4.18 -4.29 -0.78
C CYS A 138 5.06 -3.05 -0.94
N LEU A 139 4.86 -2.03 -0.10
CA LEU A 139 5.75 -0.87 -0.01
C LEU A 139 6.91 -1.14 0.94
N THR A 140 8.14 -0.82 0.55
CA THR A 140 9.33 -0.98 1.41
C THR A 140 10.08 0.33 1.70
N CYS A 141 10.45 0.52 2.98
CA CYS A 141 11.46 1.50 3.44
C CYS A 141 12.58 0.80 4.23
N PHE A 142 13.50 1.56 4.84
CA PHE A 142 14.55 1.00 5.68
C PHE A 142 14.01 0.55 7.03
N GLU A 143 13.40 1.47 7.76
CA GLU A 143 12.98 1.38 9.16
C GLU A 143 12.14 0.13 9.40
N ARG A 144 12.37 -0.63 10.47
CA ARG A 144 11.57 -1.84 10.75
C ARG A 144 10.11 -1.46 11.02
N HIS A 145 9.94 -0.48 11.89
CA HIS A 145 8.65 0.02 12.34
C HIS A 145 8.06 1.01 11.34
N HIS A 146 6.76 0.91 11.09
CA HIS A 146 6.07 1.85 10.19
C HIS A 146 5.70 3.14 10.92
N GLU A 147 5.64 3.09 12.25
CA GLU A 147 5.43 4.24 13.12
C GLU A 147 6.54 5.27 12.87
N GLY A 148 6.17 6.42 12.31
CA GLY A 148 7.13 7.46 11.96
C GLY A 148 7.98 7.18 10.72
N CYS A 149 7.81 6.06 10.00
CA CYS A 149 8.41 5.90 8.66
C CYS A 149 7.53 6.56 7.60
N HIS A 150 8.15 7.18 6.60
CA HIS A 150 7.47 7.76 5.44
C HIS A 150 6.63 6.73 4.67
N ARG A 151 7.02 5.44 4.69
CA ARG A 151 6.26 4.36 4.03
C ARG A 151 4.80 4.30 4.48
N LYS A 152 4.51 4.62 5.75
CA LYS A 152 3.15 4.61 6.28
C LYS A 152 2.32 5.70 5.62
N ILE A 153 2.89 6.90 5.49
CA ILE A 153 2.23 8.04 4.87
C ILE A 153 1.98 7.76 3.38
N VAL A 154 2.94 7.14 2.67
CA VAL A 154 2.73 6.71 1.27
C VAL A 154 1.64 5.64 1.16
N ALA A 155 1.64 4.64 2.05
CA ALA A 155 0.62 3.60 2.08
C ALA A 155 -0.78 4.18 2.32
N GLU A 156 -0.92 5.16 3.21
CA GLU A 156 -2.18 5.87 3.48
C GLU A 156 -2.67 6.65 2.26
N ARG A 157 -1.78 7.34 1.54
CA ARG A 157 -2.16 8.04 0.30
C ARG A 157 -2.59 7.07 -0.79
N LEU A 158 -1.85 5.98 -1.00
CA LEU A 158 -2.19 4.98 -1.99
C LEU A 158 -3.50 4.27 -1.64
N SER A 159 -3.69 3.90 -0.37
CA SER A 159 -4.90 3.30 0.18
C SER A 159 -6.14 4.18 -0.08
N ALA A 160 -6.03 5.49 0.15
CA ALA A 160 -7.11 6.43 -0.12
C ALA A 160 -7.50 6.49 -1.61
N LEU A 161 -6.54 6.29 -2.53
CA LEU A 161 -6.80 6.31 -3.97
C LEU A 161 -7.46 5.02 -4.48
N VAL A 162 -7.07 3.87 -3.93
CA VAL A 162 -7.54 2.55 -4.43
C VAL A 162 -8.64 1.93 -3.56
N GLY A 163 -8.91 2.47 -2.37
CA GLY A 163 -9.93 1.93 -1.45
C GLY A 163 -9.52 0.63 -0.75
N ALA A 164 -8.22 0.32 -0.69
CA ALA A 164 -7.69 -0.90 -0.07
C ALA A 164 -7.30 -0.69 1.41
N ARG A 165 -7.42 -1.73 2.22
CA ARG A 165 -6.87 -1.73 3.60
C ARG A 165 -5.34 -1.80 3.58
N ILE A 166 -4.70 -1.32 4.64
CA ILE A 166 -3.24 -1.43 4.81
C ILE A 166 -2.93 -2.60 5.73
N GLU A 167 -1.92 -3.39 5.39
CA GLU A 167 -1.40 -4.47 6.22
C GLU A 167 0.12 -4.34 6.42
N HIS A 168 0.57 -4.32 7.67
CA HIS A 168 1.98 -4.22 7.99
C HIS A 168 2.56 -5.60 8.30
N ILE A 169 3.51 -6.05 7.49
CA ILE A 169 4.24 -7.30 7.70
C ILE A 169 5.66 -7.00 8.21
N ALA A 170 6.23 -7.93 8.96
CA ALA A 170 7.56 -7.77 9.57
C ALA A 170 8.42 -9.01 9.33
N VAL A 171 9.72 -8.82 9.22
CA VAL A 171 10.65 -9.95 9.24
C VAL A 171 10.90 -10.34 10.69
N ASN A 172 10.68 -11.61 11.04
CA ASN A 172 10.89 -12.13 12.39
C ASN A 172 12.36 -12.05 12.81
#